data_AF-A0AB32TFE3-F1
#
_entry.id   AF-A0AB32TFE3-F1
#
_cell.length_a   1.000
_cell.length_b   1.000
_cell.length_c   1.000
_cell.angle_alpha   90.00
_cell.angle_beta   90.00
_cell.angle_gamma   90.00
#
_symmetry.space_group_name_H-M   'P 1'
#
loop_
_entity.id
_entity.type
_entity.pdbx_description
1 polymer ?
#
loop_
_entity_poly.entity_id
_entity_poly.type
_entity_poly.pdbx_seq_one_letter_code
_entity_poly.pdbx_strand_id
1 'polypeptide(L)'
;MTPRMRDLCSSHDQPPLEITLASMASSGSRCANIIQLLDWQVFKDHYVLVMERPTPSMDLEAFLQLNGGVLTEQTAQTIMGQAVHAANVCCYRGVFHRDIKLQNLLVNPNTLEVKLIDFGCGDYMMESAYSTFSGTEAYMPPEFYKRGCYHAKPATVYSLGVLLFTMLHGDFPTTYDLYYLEHDWSKFTLSQECCDLMWACLQQIPEHRILLGQMSYHDWFMLE
;
A
#
# COMPACT_ATOMS: atom_id res chain seq x y z
N MET A 1 -25.97 27.70 2.58
CA MET A 1 -26.80 26.74 3.34
C MET A 1 -25.87 25.71 3.95
N THR A 2 -25.73 25.72 5.26
CA THR A 2 -24.93 24.74 6.02
C THR A 2 -25.86 23.69 6.60
N PRO A 3 -25.66 22.39 6.35
CA PRO A 3 -26.13 21.36 7.27
C PRO A 3 -25.04 21.13 8.33
N ARG A 4 -25.38 21.37 9.59
CA ARG A 4 -24.61 20.91 10.75
C ARG A 4 -25.30 19.67 11.32
N MET A 5 -24.44 18.74 11.74
CA MET A 5 -24.59 17.84 12.89
C MET A 5 -25.56 16.66 12.76
N ARG A 6 -24.96 15.47 12.65
CA ARG A 6 -25.23 14.27 13.46
C ARG A 6 -26.67 14.13 13.96
N ASP A 7 -27.55 13.64 13.09
CA ASP A 7 -28.68 12.83 13.51
C ASP A 7 -28.35 11.38 13.16
N LEU A 8 -27.66 10.70 14.09
CA LEU A 8 -27.62 9.24 14.16
C LEU A 8 -29.04 8.78 14.49
N CYS A 9 -29.86 8.65 13.45
CA CYS A 9 -31.17 8.03 13.58
C CYS A 9 -31.00 6.51 13.55
N SER A 10 -31.24 5.90 14.71
CA SER A 10 -31.41 4.45 14.96
C SER A 10 -30.16 3.57 14.96
N SER A 11 -30.18 2.61 15.87
CA SER A 11 -29.14 1.64 16.22
C SER A 11 -28.85 0.58 15.14
N HIS A 12 -29.03 0.90 13.85
CA HIS A 12 -28.95 -0.08 12.75
C HIS A 12 -28.04 0.29 11.56
N ASP A 13 -27.49 1.50 11.45
CA ASP A 13 -26.62 1.85 10.32
C ASP A 13 -25.18 2.07 10.77
N GLN A 14 -24.43 0.98 10.95
CA GLN A 14 -22.96 1.09 10.91
C GLN A 14 -22.57 1.54 9.49
N PRO A 15 -21.71 2.57 9.36
CA PRO A 15 -21.23 2.96 8.05
C PRO A 15 -20.48 1.78 7.40
N PRO A 16 -20.46 1.71 6.05
CA PRO A 16 -19.63 0.75 5.32
C PRO A 16 -18.22 0.65 5.89
N LEU A 17 -17.65 -0.55 5.83
CA LEU A 17 -16.33 -0.81 6.37
C LEU A 17 -15.28 0.17 5.82
N GLU A 18 -15.33 0.47 4.51
CA GLU A 18 -14.45 1.47 3.88
C GLU A 18 -14.48 2.83 4.57
N ILE A 19 -15.66 3.38 4.88
CA ILE A 19 -15.80 4.66 5.58
C ILE A 19 -15.20 4.59 6.98
N THR A 20 -15.43 3.46 7.67
CA THR A 20 -14.87 3.22 9.01
C THR A 20 -13.35 3.18 8.96
N LEU A 21 -12.78 2.43 8.02
CA LEU A 21 -11.33 2.28 7.86
C LEU A 21 -10.68 3.59 7.39
N ALA A 22 -11.28 4.30 6.44
CA ALA A 22 -10.79 5.61 6.00
C ALA A 22 -10.83 6.66 7.14
N SER A 23 -11.87 6.63 7.99
CA SER A 23 -11.94 7.46 9.20
C SER A 23 -10.85 7.09 10.21
N MET A 24 -10.62 5.80 10.45
CA MET A 24 -9.53 5.32 11.31
C MET A 24 -8.15 5.73 10.76
N ALA A 25 -7.92 5.53 9.46
CA ALA A 25 -6.69 5.89 8.78
C ALA A 25 -6.47 7.41 8.76
N SER A 26 -7.52 8.23 8.84
CA SER A 26 -7.45 9.70 8.96
C SER A 26 -7.37 10.21 10.41
N SER A 27 -7.55 9.33 11.40
CA SER A 27 -7.63 9.73 12.81
C SER A 27 -6.28 10.17 13.41
N GLY A 28 -6.33 10.94 14.50
CA GLY A 28 -5.11 11.39 15.19
C GLY A 28 -4.38 12.52 14.45
N SER A 29 -3.04 12.49 14.46
CA SER A 29 -2.25 13.47 13.70
C SER A 29 -2.42 13.25 12.20
N ARG A 30 -2.44 14.32 11.39
CA ARG A 30 -2.54 14.16 9.94
C ARG A 30 -1.29 13.44 9.40
N CYS A 31 -1.49 12.38 8.62
CA CYS A 31 -0.42 11.74 7.85
C CYS A 31 -0.45 12.29 6.42
N ALA A 32 0.68 12.82 5.94
CA ALA A 32 0.77 13.40 4.61
C ALA A 32 0.56 12.34 3.51
N ASN A 33 0.92 11.08 3.78
CA ASN A 33 0.93 9.99 2.81
C ASN A 33 -0.35 9.14 2.78
N ILE A 34 -1.42 9.56 3.46
CA ILE A 34 -2.73 8.93 3.41
C ILE A 34 -3.76 10.00 3.04
N ILE A 35 -4.63 9.69 2.07
CA ILE A 35 -5.72 10.59 1.68
C ILE A 35 -6.66 10.84 2.86
N GLN A 36 -7.02 12.09 3.10
CA GLN A 36 -7.88 12.43 4.23
C GLN A 36 -9.34 12.28 3.84
N LEU A 37 -10.10 11.54 4.64
CA LEU A 37 -11.56 11.60 4.61
C LEU A 37 -12.01 12.86 5.36
N LEU A 38 -12.63 13.80 4.65
CA LEU A 38 -13.06 15.10 5.18
C LEU A 38 -14.50 15.05 5.69
N ASP A 39 -15.37 14.35 4.96
CA ASP A 39 -16.78 14.17 5.29
C ASP A 39 -17.33 12.92 4.58
N TRP A 40 -18.48 12.43 5.03
CA TRP A 40 -19.20 11.37 4.34
C TRP A 40 -20.71 11.50 4.57
N GLN A 41 -21.50 11.05 3.59
CA GLN A 41 -22.95 11.11 3.62
C GLN A 41 -23.54 9.76 3.21
N VAL A 42 -24.66 9.40 3.85
CA VAL A 42 -25.45 8.21 3.53
C VAL A 42 -26.68 8.64 2.76
N PHE A 43 -26.90 7.98 1.62
CA PHE A 43 -28.13 8.07 0.86
C PHE A 43 -28.78 6.68 0.81
N LYS A 44 -30.04 6.64 0.34
CA LYS A 44 -30.81 5.39 0.30
C LYS A 44 -30.12 4.27 -0.49
N ASP A 45 -29.47 4.63 -1.60
CA ASP A 45 -28.93 3.66 -2.58
C ASP A 45 -27.41 3.77 -2.77
N HIS A 46 -26.75 4.71 -2.09
CA HIS A 46 -25.31 4.94 -2.24
C HIS A 46 -24.72 5.70 -1.05
N TYR A 47 -23.40 5.71 -0.98
CA TYR A 47 -22.62 6.49 -0.03
C TYR A 47 -21.79 7.52 -0.80
N VAL A 48 -21.57 8.68 -0.19
CA VAL A 48 -20.70 9.73 -0.74
C VAL A 48 -19.57 9.98 0.24
N LEU A 49 -18.33 9.84 -0.24
CA LEU A 49 -17.13 10.17 0.50
C LEU A 49 -16.57 11.48 -0.03
N VAL A 50 -16.34 12.45 0.85
CA VAL A 50 -15.66 13.71 0.53
C VAL A 50 -14.23 13.60 1.01
N MET A 51 -13.28 13.55 0.07
CA MET A 51 -11.86 13.32 0.36
C MET A 51 -11.01 14.55 0.01
N GLU A 52 -9.84 14.64 0.63
CA GLU A 52 -8.76 15.50 0.15
C GLU A 52 -8.50 15.24 -1.34
N ARG A 53 -8.21 16.30 -2.10
CA ARG A 53 -7.81 16.18 -3.51
C ARG A 53 -6.46 16.86 -3.73
N PRO A 54 -5.35 16.11 -3.78
CA PRO A 54 -4.05 16.67 -4.17
C PRO A 54 -4.11 17.23 -5.60
N THR A 55 -3.35 18.27 -5.91
CA THR A 55 -3.32 18.85 -7.27
C THR A 55 -1.97 19.52 -7.53
N PRO A 56 -1.25 19.20 -8.62
CA PRO A 56 -1.56 18.12 -9.57
C PRO A 56 -1.35 16.73 -8.94
N SER A 57 -2.11 15.74 -9.40
CA SER A 57 -1.94 14.35 -8.97
C SER A 57 -2.45 13.38 -10.04
N MET A 58 -1.87 12.20 -10.08
CA MET A 58 -2.36 11.04 -10.83
C MET A 58 -2.04 9.76 -10.08
N ASP A 59 -2.65 8.64 -10.42
CA ASP A 59 -2.24 7.36 -9.85
C ASP A 59 -0.83 6.94 -10.34
N LEU A 60 -0.15 6.11 -9.56
CA LEU A 60 1.23 5.70 -9.81
C LEU A 60 1.33 4.80 -11.06
N GLU A 61 0.27 4.09 -11.45
CA GLU A 61 0.26 3.34 -12.71
C GLU A 61 0.34 4.30 -13.91
N ALA A 62 -0.50 5.34 -13.94
CA ALA A 62 -0.44 6.37 -14.96
C ALA A 62 0.90 7.12 -14.95
N PHE A 63 1.46 7.40 -13.77
CA PHE A 63 2.80 7.98 -13.64
C PHE A 63 3.89 7.07 -14.22
N LEU A 64 3.85 5.77 -13.93
CA LEU A 64 4.79 4.77 -14.49
C LEU A 64 4.73 4.77 -16.02
N GLN A 65 3.53 4.75 -16.59
CA GLN A 65 3.33 4.77 -18.05
C GLN A 65 3.86 6.06 -18.69
N LEU A 66 3.64 7.23 -18.08
CA LEU A 66 4.19 8.49 -18.56
C LEU A 66 5.73 8.54 -18.55
N ASN A 67 6.36 7.76 -17.67
CA ASN A 67 7.82 7.67 -17.57
C ASN A 67 8.41 6.50 -18.39
N GLY A 68 7.66 5.95 -19.34
CA GLY A 68 8.15 4.90 -20.25
C GLY A 68 8.00 3.48 -19.71
N GLY A 69 7.17 3.27 -18.68
CA GLY A 69 6.83 1.96 -18.14
C GLY A 69 7.76 1.45 -17.03
N VAL A 70 8.86 2.14 -16.76
CA VAL A 70 9.80 1.84 -15.67
C VAL A 70 10.25 3.15 -15.00
N LEU A 71 10.54 3.11 -13.70
CA LEU A 71 11.09 4.23 -12.95
C LEU A 71 12.58 4.03 -12.68
N THR A 72 13.30 5.15 -12.53
CA THR A 72 14.66 5.10 -11.99
C THR A 72 14.63 4.66 -10.53
N GLU A 73 15.71 4.04 -10.08
CA GLU A 73 15.85 3.58 -8.69
C GLU A 73 15.62 4.72 -7.69
N GLN A 74 16.18 5.91 -7.94
CA GLN A 74 15.99 7.10 -7.10
C GLN A 74 14.53 7.56 -7.02
N THR A 75 13.80 7.51 -8.14
CA THR A 75 12.37 7.87 -8.16
C THR A 75 11.55 6.84 -7.39
N ALA A 76 11.81 5.55 -7.63
CA ALA A 76 11.17 4.45 -6.92
C ALA A 76 11.45 4.52 -5.41
N GLN A 77 12.68 4.83 -4.99
CA GLN A 77 13.08 5.00 -3.59
C GLN A 77 12.27 6.10 -2.90
N THR A 78 12.14 7.26 -3.54
CA THR A 78 11.35 8.39 -3.02
C THR A 78 9.87 8.04 -2.83
N ILE A 79 9.28 7.35 -3.81
CA ILE A 79 7.87 6.92 -3.77
C ILE A 79 7.68 5.82 -2.72
N MET A 80 8.60 4.85 -2.70
CA MET A 80 8.53 3.68 -1.83
C MET A 80 8.64 4.05 -0.35
N GLY A 81 9.51 5.01 0.00
CA GLY A 81 9.63 5.48 1.39
C GLY A 81 8.30 6.03 1.92
N GLN A 82 7.58 6.78 1.09
CA GLN A 82 6.26 7.31 1.42
C GLN A 82 5.16 6.24 1.46
N ALA A 83 5.21 5.24 0.57
CA ALA A 83 4.30 4.11 0.59
C ALA A 83 4.48 3.23 1.85
N VAL A 84 5.73 2.96 2.24
CA VAL A 84 6.07 2.25 3.50
C VAL A 84 5.61 3.05 4.71
N HIS A 85 5.78 4.37 4.70
CA HIS A 85 5.28 5.23 5.78
C HIS A 85 3.74 5.14 5.90
N ALA A 86 3.01 5.26 4.78
CA ALA A 86 1.55 5.12 4.76
C ALA A 86 1.09 3.75 5.30
N ALA A 87 1.72 2.67 4.85
CA ALA A 87 1.40 1.31 5.30
C ALA A 87 1.61 1.12 6.81
N ASN A 88 2.73 1.65 7.35
CA ASN A 88 3.02 1.63 8.77
C ASN A 88 1.98 2.40 9.58
N VAL A 89 1.60 3.60 9.12
CA VAL A 89 0.59 4.43 9.80
C VAL A 89 -0.79 3.76 9.78
N CYS A 90 -1.21 3.15 8.66
CA CYS A 90 -2.44 2.35 8.59
C CYS A 90 -2.42 1.23 9.64
N CYS A 91 -1.36 0.42 9.66
CA CYS A 91 -1.22 -0.67 10.64
C CYS A 91 -1.26 -0.16 12.08
N TYR A 92 -0.57 0.95 12.38
CA TYR A 92 -0.58 1.58 13.70
C TYR A 92 -1.98 2.07 14.11
N ARG A 93 -2.78 2.52 13.15
CA ARG A 93 -4.18 2.96 13.34
C ARG A 93 -5.18 1.80 13.33
N GLY A 94 -4.71 0.56 13.33
CA GLY A 94 -5.57 -0.62 13.34
C GLY A 94 -6.25 -0.89 12.00
N VAL A 95 -5.68 -0.41 10.88
CA VAL A 95 -6.21 -0.60 9.53
C VAL A 95 -5.27 -1.48 8.72
N PHE A 96 -5.80 -2.57 8.19
CA PHE A 96 -5.14 -3.38 7.18
C PHE A 96 -5.69 -3.04 5.79
N HIS A 97 -4.88 -2.38 4.95
CA HIS A 97 -5.31 -1.89 3.65
C HIS A 97 -5.64 -2.99 2.62
N ARG A 98 -4.87 -4.09 2.64
CA ARG A 98 -5.00 -5.28 1.75
C ARG A 98 -4.75 -5.07 0.26
N ASP A 99 -4.84 -3.85 -0.26
CA ASP A 99 -4.70 -3.59 -1.70
C ASP A 99 -3.71 -2.46 -2.00
N ILE A 100 -2.52 -2.50 -1.41
CA ILE A 100 -1.45 -1.53 -1.75
C ILE A 100 -0.85 -1.94 -3.10
N LYS A 101 -1.05 -1.09 -4.11
CA LYS A 101 -0.65 -1.31 -5.51
C LYS A 101 -0.47 0.02 -6.23
N LEU A 102 -0.01 -0.01 -7.48
CA LEU A 102 0.21 1.18 -8.31
C LEU A 102 -1.05 2.07 -8.39
N GLN A 103 -2.22 1.49 -8.65
CA GLN A 103 -3.46 2.27 -8.83
C GLN A 103 -3.95 2.96 -7.55
N ASN A 104 -3.55 2.45 -6.38
CA ASN A 104 -4.01 2.95 -5.08
C ASN A 104 -3.01 3.93 -4.44
N LEU A 105 -2.02 4.40 -5.20
CA LEU A 105 -1.09 5.44 -4.79
C LEU A 105 -1.23 6.64 -5.73
N LEU A 106 -1.71 7.77 -5.22
CA LEU A 106 -1.65 9.04 -5.94
C LEU A 106 -0.27 9.65 -5.80
N VAL A 107 0.27 10.15 -6.90
CA VAL A 107 1.58 10.81 -6.98
C VAL A 107 1.41 12.19 -7.59
N ASN A 108 2.06 13.19 -6.99
CA ASN A 108 2.25 14.49 -7.62
C ASN A 108 3.45 14.39 -8.59
N PRO A 109 3.25 14.54 -9.92
CA PRO A 109 4.32 14.30 -10.90
C PRO A 109 5.49 15.29 -10.80
N ASN A 110 5.31 16.42 -10.13
CA ASN A 110 6.35 17.45 -10.00
C ASN A 110 7.15 17.31 -8.70
N THR A 111 6.53 16.79 -7.64
CA THR A 111 7.14 16.74 -6.29
C THR A 111 7.37 15.33 -5.78
N LEU A 112 6.82 14.32 -6.46
CA LEU A 112 6.78 12.91 -6.05
C LEU A 112 6.08 12.68 -4.69
N GLU A 113 5.27 13.63 -4.21
CA GLU A 113 4.45 13.41 -3.02
C GLU A 113 3.44 12.29 -3.28
N VAL A 114 3.41 11.30 -2.38
CA VAL A 114 2.57 10.09 -2.50
C VAL A 114 1.45 10.13 -1.48
N LYS A 115 0.24 9.71 -1.88
CA LYS A 115 -0.91 9.46 -0.99
C LYS A 115 -1.56 8.11 -1.28
N LEU A 116 -1.68 7.27 -0.26
CA LEU A 116 -2.48 6.05 -0.29
C LEU A 116 -3.98 6.39 -0.31
N ILE A 117 -4.71 5.72 -1.21
CA ILE A 117 -6.16 5.84 -1.41
C ILE A 117 -6.82 4.46 -1.41
N ASP A 118 -8.16 4.45 -1.42
CA ASP A 118 -9.01 3.26 -1.62
C ASP A 118 -8.89 2.19 -0.53
N PHE A 119 -9.69 2.35 0.52
CA PHE A 119 -9.81 1.38 1.61
C PHE A 119 -10.91 0.34 1.37
N GLY A 120 -11.43 0.22 0.15
CA GLY A 120 -12.56 -0.65 -0.19
C GLY A 120 -12.28 -2.14 -0.01
N CYS A 121 -11.01 -2.55 -0.14
CA CYS A 121 -10.57 -3.92 0.13
C CYS A 121 -10.09 -4.15 1.57
N GLY A 122 -10.05 -3.10 2.40
CA GLY A 122 -9.41 -3.15 3.70
C GLY A 122 -10.17 -3.95 4.76
N ASP A 123 -9.51 -4.17 5.89
CA ASP A 123 -10.10 -4.77 7.08
C ASP A 123 -9.49 -4.14 8.35
N TYR A 124 -10.09 -4.42 9.51
CA TYR A 124 -9.46 -4.12 10.79
C TYR A 124 -8.18 -4.94 10.93
N MET A 125 -7.17 -4.35 11.54
CA MET A 125 -5.94 -5.04 11.90
C MET A 125 -6.22 -6.09 12.98
N MET A 126 -5.89 -7.34 12.72
CA MET A 126 -6.04 -8.46 13.64
C MET A 126 -4.68 -9.13 13.87
N GLU A 127 -4.48 -9.66 15.06
CA GLU A 127 -3.29 -10.49 15.37
C GLU A 127 -3.44 -11.91 14.80
N SER A 128 -4.67 -12.39 14.62
CA SER A 128 -4.96 -13.68 14.00
C SER A 128 -4.79 -13.65 12.48
N ALA A 129 -4.57 -14.82 11.89
CA ALA A 129 -4.54 -14.97 10.45
C ALA A 129 -5.90 -14.68 9.81
N TYR A 130 -5.88 -14.08 8.62
CA TYR A 130 -7.03 -13.90 7.74
C TYR A 130 -7.19 -15.15 6.88
N SER A 131 -8.41 -15.66 6.77
CA SER A 131 -8.74 -16.85 5.95
C SER A 131 -9.45 -16.52 4.63
N THR A 132 -9.64 -15.23 4.35
CA THR A 132 -10.19 -14.73 3.10
C THR A 132 -9.19 -13.77 2.46
N PHE A 133 -9.21 -13.66 1.14
CA PHE A 133 -8.46 -12.66 0.41
C PHE A 133 -9.39 -11.62 -0.21
N SER A 134 -8.91 -10.38 -0.25
CA SER A 134 -9.52 -9.22 -0.87
C SER A 134 -8.36 -8.32 -1.28
N GLY A 135 -8.46 -7.71 -2.46
CA GLY A 135 -7.37 -7.00 -3.11
C GLY A 135 -7.01 -7.64 -4.45
N THR A 136 -5.89 -7.20 -5.02
CA THR A 136 -5.46 -7.57 -6.37
C THR A 136 -4.60 -8.83 -6.35
N GLU A 137 -5.00 -9.85 -7.12
CA GLU A 137 -4.36 -11.18 -7.11
C GLU A 137 -2.85 -11.15 -7.41
N ALA A 138 -2.40 -10.24 -8.28
CA ALA A 138 -0.97 -10.12 -8.63
C ALA A 138 -0.08 -9.67 -7.45
N TYR A 139 -0.65 -9.06 -6.41
CA TYR A 139 0.03 -8.65 -5.17
C TYR A 139 -0.18 -9.66 -4.02
N MET A 140 -0.92 -10.75 -4.27
CA MET A 140 -1.28 -11.72 -3.25
C MET A 140 -0.04 -12.44 -2.72
N PRO A 141 0.12 -12.55 -1.38
CA PRO A 141 1.26 -13.23 -0.80
C PRO A 141 1.13 -14.76 -0.99
N PRO A 142 2.24 -15.48 -1.26
CA PRO A 142 2.22 -16.88 -1.68
C PRO A 142 1.65 -17.84 -0.63
N GLU A 143 1.74 -17.50 0.66
CA GLU A 143 1.18 -18.28 1.75
C GLU A 143 -0.34 -18.39 1.69
N PHE A 144 -1.06 -17.39 1.17
CA PHE A 144 -2.51 -17.50 1.03
C PHE A 144 -2.88 -18.53 -0.04
N TYR A 145 -2.20 -18.52 -1.18
CA TYR A 145 -2.40 -19.55 -2.21
C TYR A 145 -2.06 -20.96 -1.68
N LYS A 146 -0.99 -21.09 -0.90
CA LYS A 146 -0.50 -22.39 -0.39
C LYS A 146 -1.30 -22.93 0.79
N ARG A 147 -1.80 -22.06 1.68
CA ARG A 147 -2.36 -22.44 2.99
C ARG A 147 -3.78 -21.91 3.24
N GLY A 148 -4.29 -21.03 2.39
CA GLY A 148 -5.60 -20.38 2.57
C GLY A 148 -5.62 -19.35 3.69
N CYS A 149 -4.47 -18.94 4.23
CA CYS A 149 -4.39 -17.93 5.27
C CYS A 149 -3.09 -17.10 5.24
N TYR A 150 -3.13 -15.90 5.81
CA TYR A 150 -1.98 -14.99 5.91
C TYR A 150 -2.16 -13.99 7.07
N HIS A 151 -1.06 -13.34 7.47
CA HIS A 151 -1.08 -12.29 8.49
C HIS A 151 -0.88 -10.91 7.85
N ALA A 152 -1.50 -9.87 8.43
CA ALA A 152 -1.57 -8.54 7.83
C ALA A 152 -0.19 -7.93 7.52
N LYS A 153 0.73 -7.90 8.50
CA LYS A 153 2.05 -7.25 8.32
C LYS A 153 2.92 -7.97 7.27
N PRO A 154 3.15 -9.29 7.34
CA PRO A 154 3.95 -9.97 6.31
C PRO A 154 3.33 -9.90 4.91
N ALA A 155 2.01 -9.91 4.79
CA ALA A 155 1.33 -9.75 3.50
C ALA A 155 1.49 -8.33 2.93
N THR A 156 1.42 -7.31 3.79
CA THR A 156 1.68 -5.91 3.42
C THR A 156 3.12 -5.75 2.91
N VAL A 157 4.10 -6.35 3.60
CA VAL A 157 5.51 -6.35 3.17
C VAL A 157 5.68 -7.01 1.80
N TYR A 158 5.01 -8.14 1.57
CA TYR A 158 5.05 -8.80 0.27
C TYR A 158 4.48 -7.91 -0.85
N SER A 159 3.30 -7.31 -0.62
CA SER A 159 2.67 -6.40 -1.58
C SER A 159 3.55 -5.20 -1.90
N LEU A 160 4.25 -4.65 -0.89
CA LEU A 160 5.25 -3.60 -1.03
C LEU A 160 6.47 -4.05 -1.85
N GLY A 161 6.94 -5.30 -1.67
CA GLY A 161 7.99 -5.89 -2.49
C GLY A 161 7.60 -6.04 -3.96
N VAL A 162 6.36 -6.49 -4.23
CA VAL A 162 5.80 -6.58 -5.59
C VAL A 162 5.69 -5.18 -6.20
N LEU A 163 5.18 -4.21 -5.43
CA LEU A 163 5.10 -2.80 -5.87
C LEU A 163 6.46 -2.25 -6.29
N LEU A 164 7.49 -2.45 -5.46
CA LEU A 164 8.86 -2.01 -5.77
C LEU A 164 9.39 -2.66 -7.04
N PHE A 165 9.23 -3.99 -7.16
CA PHE A 165 9.66 -4.72 -8.34
C PHE A 165 8.99 -4.17 -9.61
N THR A 166 7.66 -3.97 -9.58
CA THR A 166 6.90 -3.48 -10.72
C THR A 166 7.25 -2.05 -11.10
N MET A 167 7.55 -1.17 -10.13
CA MET A 167 8.06 0.17 -10.45
C MET A 167 9.37 0.13 -11.25
N LEU A 168 10.27 -0.81 -10.93
CA LEU A 168 11.61 -0.89 -11.51
C LEU A 168 11.67 -1.69 -12.81
N HIS A 169 10.79 -2.67 -12.98
CA HIS A 169 10.81 -3.61 -14.12
C HIS A 169 9.61 -3.46 -15.06
N GLY A 170 8.56 -2.74 -14.66
CA GLY A 170 7.37 -2.53 -15.47
C GLY A 170 6.43 -3.74 -15.55
N ASP A 171 6.76 -4.84 -14.86
CA ASP A 171 5.97 -6.07 -14.81
C ASP A 171 6.03 -6.69 -13.40
N PHE A 172 5.23 -7.72 -13.15
CA PHE A 172 5.23 -8.47 -11.89
C PHE A 172 6.42 -9.44 -11.79
N PRO A 173 6.93 -9.72 -10.58
CA PRO A 173 8.04 -10.66 -10.42
C PRO A 173 7.62 -12.08 -10.84
N THR A 174 8.40 -12.68 -11.73
CA THR A 174 8.24 -14.08 -12.13
C THR A 174 8.96 -15.01 -11.15
N THR A 175 8.74 -16.32 -11.29
CA THR A 175 9.50 -17.32 -10.53
C THR A 175 11.00 -17.28 -10.82
N TYR A 176 11.42 -16.86 -12.02
CA TYR A 176 12.83 -16.69 -12.37
C TYR A 176 13.43 -15.47 -11.68
N ASP A 177 12.69 -14.37 -11.60
CA ASP A 177 13.14 -13.16 -10.91
C ASP A 177 13.34 -13.43 -9.42
N LEU A 178 12.39 -14.15 -8.79
CA LEU A 178 12.52 -14.57 -7.40
C LEU A 178 13.72 -15.49 -7.18
N TYR A 179 14.01 -16.39 -8.12
CA TYR A 179 15.20 -17.24 -8.07
C TYR A 179 16.49 -16.40 -8.13
N TYR A 180 16.57 -15.39 -8.99
CA TYR A 180 17.75 -14.53 -9.08
C TYR A 180 17.88 -13.58 -7.90
N LEU A 181 16.78 -13.06 -7.35
CA LEU A 181 16.80 -12.29 -6.10
C LEU A 181 17.31 -13.12 -4.92
N GLU A 182 17.19 -14.44 -4.94
CA GLU A 182 17.76 -15.30 -3.90
C GLU A 182 19.24 -15.65 -4.14
N HIS A 183 19.67 -15.78 -5.40
CA HIS A 183 20.94 -16.45 -5.72
C HIS A 183 21.97 -15.60 -6.48
N ASP A 184 21.54 -14.66 -7.32
CA ASP A 184 22.44 -13.94 -8.23
C ASP A 184 21.90 -12.55 -8.60
N TRP A 185 22.26 -11.54 -7.79
CA TRP A 185 21.86 -10.16 -8.03
C TRP A 185 22.53 -9.52 -9.25
N SER A 186 23.56 -10.14 -9.84
CA SER A 186 24.21 -9.61 -11.05
C SER A 186 23.30 -9.61 -12.29
N LYS A 187 22.14 -10.28 -12.20
CA LYS A 187 21.10 -10.25 -13.23
C LYS A 187 20.30 -8.96 -13.26
N PHE A 188 20.32 -8.19 -12.18
CA PHE A 188 19.62 -6.92 -12.09
C PHE A 188 20.57 -5.76 -12.38
N THR A 189 20.05 -4.72 -13.02
CA THR A 189 20.78 -3.47 -13.26
C THR A 189 20.46 -2.44 -12.17
N LEU A 190 20.52 -2.89 -10.91
CA LEU A 190 20.12 -2.15 -9.71
C LEU A 190 21.23 -2.20 -8.66
N SER A 191 21.16 -1.33 -7.66
CA SER A 191 22.06 -1.39 -6.50
C SER A 191 21.90 -2.70 -5.71
N GLN A 192 22.94 -3.08 -4.96
CA GLN A 192 22.86 -4.27 -4.10
C GLN A 192 21.79 -4.10 -3.01
N GLU A 193 21.68 -2.89 -2.48
CA GLU A 193 20.73 -2.50 -1.44
C GLU A 193 19.28 -2.59 -1.96
N CYS A 194 19.05 -2.24 -3.23
CA CYS A 194 17.74 -2.39 -3.86
C CYS A 194 17.35 -3.87 -4.00
N CYS A 195 18.28 -4.69 -4.49
CA CYS A 195 18.08 -6.13 -4.61
C CYS A 195 17.84 -6.78 -3.25
N ASP A 196 18.61 -6.37 -2.24
CA ASP A 196 18.45 -6.83 -0.86
C ASP A 196 17.06 -6.48 -0.30
N LEU A 197 16.60 -5.24 -0.47
CA LEU A 197 15.26 -4.84 -0.02
C LEU A 197 14.16 -5.64 -0.73
N MET A 198 14.26 -5.78 -2.06
CA MET A 198 13.29 -6.57 -2.83
C MET A 198 13.26 -8.02 -2.33
N TRP A 199 14.42 -8.64 -2.13
CA TRP A 199 14.51 -10.01 -1.63
C TRP A 199 14.00 -10.15 -0.20
N ALA A 200 14.33 -9.20 0.68
CA ALA A 200 13.86 -9.16 2.05
C ALA A 200 12.32 -9.03 2.13
N CYS A 201 11.68 -8.41 1.14
CA CYS A 201 10.21 -8.32 1.05
C CYS A 201 9.57 -9.57 0.44
N LEU A 202 10.19 -10.13 -0.62
CA LEU A 202 9.60 -11.17 -1.47
C LEU A 202 9.89 -12.61 -1.01
N GLN A 203 10.39 -12.79 0.22
CA GLN A 203 10.57 -14.09 0.84
C GLN A 203 9.28 -14.93 0.77
N GLN A 204 9.45 -16.19 0.38
CA GLN A 204 8.36 -17.17 0.27
C GLN A 204 7.80 -17.58 1.64
N ILE A 205 8.65 -17.54 2.67
CA ILE A 205 8.31 -17.82 4.07
C ILE A 205 8.03 -16.47 4.75
N PRO A 206 6.80 -16.19 5.21
CA PRO A 206 6.43 -14.88 5.77
C PRO A 206 7.30 -14.43 6.94
N GLU A 207 7.77 -15.38 7.75
CA GLU A 207 8.60 -15.14 8.93
C GLU A 207 10.03 -14.69 8.58
N HIS A 208 10.47 -14.91 7.34
CA HIS A 208 11.77 -14.44 6.86
C HIS A 208 11.69 -13.03 6.26
N ARG A 209 10.48 -12.49 6.04
CA ARG A 209 10.33 -11.14 5.49
C ARG A 209 10.82 -10.12 6.50
N ILE A 210 11.41 -9.04 6.00
CA ILE A 210 11.69 -7.85 6.81
C ILE A 210 10.41 -7.39 7.53
N LEU A 211 10.55 -6.96 8.78
CA LEU A 211 9.40 -6.43 9.52
C LEU A 211 8.98 -5.10 8.90
N LEU A 212 7.67 -4.88 8.73
CA LEU A 212 7.12 -3.64 8.14
C LEU A 212 7.66 -2.36 8.79
N GLY A 213 7.81 -2.36 10.12
CA GLY A 213 8.35 -1.23 10.86
C GLY A 213 9.86 -1.01 10.70
N GLN A 214 10.60 -2.01 10.21
CA GLN A 214 12.04 -1.96 9.95
C GLN A 214 12.36 -1.53 8.52
N MET A 215 11.41 -1.65 7.58
CA MET A 215 11.64 -1.33 6.17
C MET A 215 12.20 0.08 5.95
N SER A 216 11.68 1.09 6.63
CA SER A 216 12.12 2.49 6.47
C SER A 216 13.57 2.74 6.93
N TYR A 217 14.17 1.78 7.65
CA TYR A 217 15.57 1.84 8.12
C TYR A 217 16.50 0.95 7.30
N HIS A 218 16.00 0.35 6.22
CA HIS A 218 16.81 -0.44 5.31
C HIS A 218 17.84 0.44 4.61
N ASP A 219 19.05 -0.07 4.38
CA ASP A 219 20.16 0.68 3.79
C ASP A 219 19.80 1.31 2.44
N TRP A 220 18.92 0.66 1.67
CA TRP A 220 18.40 1.20 0.41
C TRP A 220 17.75 2.57 0.55
N PHE A 221 17.09 2.91 1.68
CA PHE A 221 16.52 4.24 1.90
C PHE A 221 17.55 5.28 2.40
N MET A 222 18.76 4.84 2.72
CA MET A 222 19.85 5.68 3.24
C MET A 222 20.87 6.07 2.16
N LEU A 223 20.70 5.59 0.93
CA LEU A 223 21.54 5.95 -0.22
C LEU A 223 21.25 7.39 -0.65
N GLU A 224 22.32 8.19 -0.80
CA GLU A 224 22.28 9.58 -1.31
C GLU A 224 22.18 9.66 -2.84
#